data_AF-A0AA94VFE1-F1
#
_entry.id   AF-A0AA94VFE1-F1
#
_cell.length_a   1.000
_cell.length_b   1.000
_cell.length_c   1.000
_cell.angle_alpha   90.00
_cell.angle_beta   90.00
_cell.angle_gamma   90.00
#
_symmetry.space_group_name_H-M   'P 1'
#
loop_
_entity.id
_entity.type
_entity.pdbx_description
1 polymer ?
#
loop_
_entity_poly.entity_id
_entity_poly.type
_entity_poly.pdbx_seq_one_letter_code
_entity_poly.pdbx_strand_id
1 'polypeptide(L)'
;MRIRPYLLEKHGVYAKFPLNEGDFVGATKASHDDLDPRILDEVDRDSDLTAFTGYVATELLADDDDIPTGAKTEILFSQRKGIAAILYDHPNISDAFIEWVFCSSAEDALDKWKKKVRWPLIETSNGPIDITGNTII
;
A
#
# COMPACT_ATOMS: atom_id res chain seq x y z
N MET A 1 -8.26 -1.30 -3.45
CA MET A 1 -8.03 0.01 -2.80
C MET A 1 -7.65 0.93 -3.93
N ARG A 2 -8.15 2.16 -3.97
CA ARG A 2 -7.71 3.09 -5.01
C ARG A 2 -6.27 3.53 -4.79
N ILE A 3 -5.39 3.08 -5.69
CA ILE A 3 -3.98 3.48 -5.74
C ILE A 3 -3.83 4.74 -6.59
N ARG A 4 -2.92 5.64 -6.20
CA ARG A 4 -2.61 6.84 -6.98
C ARG A 4 -2.07 6.45 -8.37
N PRO A 5 -2.65 6.94 -9.48
CA PRO A 5 -2.21 6.59 -10.83
C PRO A 5 -0.71 6.81 -11.08
N TYR A 6 -0.16 7.95 -10.63
CA TYR A 6 1.26 8.25 -10.81
C TYR A 6 2.20 7.24 -10.12
N LEU A 7 1.74 6.55 -9.06
CA LEU A 7 2.54 5.52 -8.41
C LEU A 7 2.56 4.24 -9.25
N LEU A 8 1.44 3.85 -9.83
CA LEU A 8 1.40 2.73 -10.77
C LEU A 8 2.35 3.03 -11.95
N GLU A 9 2.24 4.23 -12.54
CA GLU A 9 3.09 4.67 -13.65
C GLU A 9 4.58 4.65 -13.30
N LYS A 10 4.96 5.12 -12.10
CA LYS A 10 6.35 5.09 -11.61
C LYS A 10 6.92 3.66 -11.61
N HIS A 11 6.09 2.65 -11.37
CA HIS A 11 6.46 1.23 -11.36
C HIS A 11 6.27 0.53 -12.70
N GLY A 12 5.87 1.26 -13.76
CA GLY A 12 5.52 0.64 -15.04
C GLY A 12 4.26 -0.24 -14.98
N VAL A 13 3.44 -0.07 -13.95
CA VAL A 13 2.19 -0.78 -13.72
C VAL A 13 1.02 0.10 -14.18
N TYR A 14 -0.04 -0.53 -14.67
CA TYR A 14 -1.28 0.17 -15.05
C TYR A 14 -2.52 -0.58 -14.57
N ALA A 15 -3.62 0.13 -14.39
CA ALA A 15 -4.90 -0.48 -14.07
C ALA A 15 -5.50 -1.13 -15.33
N LYS A 16 -5.83 -2.42 -15.25
CA LYS A 16 -6.59 -3.18 -16.28
C LYS A 16 -8.09 -2.96 -16.13
N PHE A 17 -8.55 -2.85 -14.90
CA PHE A 17 -9.94 -2.60 -14.51
C PHE A 17 -9.99 -1.58 -13.38
N PRO A 18 -11.15 -0.95 -13.10
CA PRO A 18 -11.29 -0.03 -11.98
C PRO A 18 -10.83 -0.67 -10.66
N LEU A 19 -10.12 0.11 -9.84
CA LEU A 19 -9.78 -0.28 -8.47
C LEU A 19 -10.90 0.19 -7.55
N ASN A 20 -11.49 -0.75 -6.82
CA ASN A 20 -12.52 -0.45 -5.84
C ASN A 20 -11.89 0.11 -4.56
N GLU A 21 -12.70 0.80 -3.76
CA GLU A 21 -12.33 1.15 -2.40
C GLU A 21 -12.28 -0.13 -1.55
N GLY A 22 -11.27 -0.21 -0.70
CA GLY A 22 -11.05 -1.35 0.17
C GLY A 22 -10.03 -1.02 1.24
N ASP A 23 -10.01 -1.83 2.27
CA ASP A 23 -9.07 -1.75 3.37
C ASP A 23 -8.54 -3.12 3.76
N PHE A 24 -7.42 -3.12 4.45
CA PHE A 24 -6.73 -4.35 4.82
C PHE A 24 -7.09 -4.79 6.23
N VAL A 25 -7.28 -6.10 6.38
CA VAL A 25 -7.30 -6.75 7.68
C VAL A 25 -5.87 -7.10 8.08
N GLY A 26 -5.54 -6.89 9.35
CA GLY A 26 -4.19 -6.80 9.91
C GLY A 26 -3.12 -7.79 9.41
N ALA A 27 -1.87 -7.39 9.55
CA ALA A 27 -0.71 -8.09 9.03
C ALA A 27 -0.48 -9.41 9.80
N THR A 28 -0.70 -10.54 9.12
CA THR A 28 -0.49 -11.88 9.70
C THR A 28 0.90 -12.38 9.33
N LYS A 29 1.65 -12.90 10.30
CA LYS A 29 3.00 -13.44 10.08
C LYS A 29 2.97 -14.60 9.08
N ALA A 30 3.92 -14.63 8.15
CA ALA A 30 4.06 -15.65 7.12
C ALA A 30 5.48 -16.22 7.07
N SER A 31 5.63 -17.44 6.57
CA SER A 31 6.95 -18.01 6.25
C SER A 31 7.52 -17.34 5.01
N HIS A 32 8.84 -17.21 4.90
CA HIS A 32 9.47 -16.69 3.68
C HIS A 32 9.21 -17.59 2.47
N ASP A 33 9.05 -18.91 2.67
CA ASP A 33 8.74 -19.86 1.60
C ASP A 33 7.33 -19.62 0.98
N ASP A 34 6.46 -18.91 1.70
CA ASP A 34 5.09 -18.60 1.27
C ASP A 34 4.97 -17.19 0.63
N LEU A 35 6.07 -16.43 0.61
CA LEU A 35 6.12 -15.09 0.02
C LEU A 35 6.49 -15.15 -1.46
N ASP A 36 6.05 -14.14 -2.19
CA ASP A 36 6.41 -13.91 -3.57
C ASP A 36 7.93 -13.72 -3.71
N PRO A 37 8.61 -14.50 -4.57
CA PRO A 37 10.06 -14.38 -4.74
C PRO A 37 10.53 -12.96 -5.08
N ARG A 38 9.69 -12.14 -5.73
CA ARG A 38 10.04 -10.77 -6.11
C ARG A 38 10.30 -9.87 -4.89
N ILE A 39 9.59 -10.06 -3.78
CA ILE A 39 9.83 -9.26 -2.57
C ILE A 39 11.11 -9.70 -1.86
N LEU A 40 11.43 -11.00 -1.89
CA LEU A 40 12.68 -11.54 -1.37
C LEU A 40 13.87 -11.01 -2.19
N ASP A 41 13.80 -11.07 -3.52
CA ASP A 41 14.83 -10.57 -4.43
C ASP A 41 15.08 -9.05 -4.31
N GLU A 42 14.06 -8.28 -3.94
CA GLU A 42 14.16 -6.85 -3.69
C GLU A 42 14.91 -6.55 -2.38
N VAL A 43 14.69 -7.35 -1.34
CA VAL A 43 15.35 -7.19 -0.03
C VAL A 43 16.76 -7.79 -0.04
N ASP A 44 16.99 -8.91 -0.71
CA ASP A 44 18.29 -9.58 -0.81
C ASP A 44 19.33 -8.76 -1.58
N ARG A 45 18.87 -7.83 -2.43
CA ARG A 45 19.75 -6.86 -3.12
C ARG A 45 20.45 -5.88 -2.17
N ASP A 46 20.00 -5.76 -0.92
CA ASP A 46 20.66 -4.98 0.12
C ASP A 46 21.27 -5.94 1.15
N SER A 47 22.59 -6.12 1.10
CA SER A 47 23.32 -7.09 1.92
C SER A 47 23.21 -6.88 3.45
N ASP A 48 22.75 -5.71 3.87
CA ASP A 48 22.56 -5.34 5.27
C ASP A 48 21.15 -5.68 5.79
N LEU A 49 20.32 -6.26 4.91
CA LEU A 49 18.89 -6.53 5.07
C LEU A 49 18.56 -8.02 5.21
N THR A 50 19.44 -8.86 5.75
CA THR A 50 19.15 -10.31 5.88
C THR A 50 18.22 -10.70 7.04
N ALA A 51 17.86 -9.75 7.92
CA ALA A 51 17.00 -10.00 9.09
C ALA A 51 15.62 -9.35 8.90
N PHE A 52 14.78 -10.00 8.09
CA PHE A 52 13.39 -9.61 7.88
C PHE A 52 12.45 -10.65 8.45
N THR A 53 11.27 -10.20 8.84
CA THR A 53 10.13 -11.06 9.17
C THR A 53 9.03 -10.82 8.14
N GLY A 54 8.53 -11.91 7.55
CA GLY A 54 7.43 -11.92 6.59
C GLY A 54 6.06 -11.78 7.22
N TYR A 55 5.19 -11.02 6.57
CA TYR A 55 3.78 -10.89 6.87
C TYR A 55 2.95 -10.79 5.58
N VAL A 56 1.67 -11.13 5.67
CA VAL A 56 0.69 -10.98 4.60
C VAL A 56 -0.54 -10.24 5.12
N ALA A 57 -1.16 -9.45 4.27
CA ALA A 57 -2.43 -8.78 4.55
C ALA A 57 -3.35 -8.92 3.33
N THR A 58 -4.63 -9.19 3.60
CA THR A 58 -5.67 -9.34 2.58
C THR A 58 -6.54 -8.10 2.55
N GLU A 59 -6.85 -7.64 1.35
CA GLU A 59 -7.72 -6.49 1.16
C GLU A 59 -9.20 -6.91 0.99
N LEU A 60 -10.07 -6.32 1.80
CA LEU A 60 -11.53 -6.46 1.72
C LEU A 60 -12.18 -5.19 1.15
N LEU A 61 -13.37 -5.33 0.56
CA LEU A 61 -14.17 -4.19 0.11
C LEU A 61 -14.56 -3.31 1.30
N ALA A 62 -14.53 -1.99 1.13
CA ALA A 62 -14.85 -1.05 2.20
C ALA A 62 -16.35 -0.99 2.53
N ASP A 63 -17.22 -1.30 1.55
CA ASP A 63 -18.67 -1.25 1.68
C ASP A 63 -19.29 -2.61 2.10
N ASP A 64 -18.49 -3.68 2.07
CA ASP A 64 -18.94 -5.04 2.34
C ASP A 64 -17.84 -5.78 3.11
N ASP A 65 -17.94 -5.68 4.44
CA ASP A 65 -17.07 -6.37 5.38
C ASP A 65 -17.12 -7.88 5.04
N ASP A 66 -15.94 -8.48 4.83
CA ASP A 66 -15.70 -9.89 4.48
C ASP A 66 -15.65 -10.27 2.98
N ILE A 67 -15.87 -9.35 2.03
CA ILE A 67 -15.64 -9.66 0.60
C ILE A 67 -14.20 -9.33 0.18
N PRO A 68 -13.36 -10.31 -0.19
CA PRO A 68 -12.02 -10.04 -0.70
C PRO A 68 -12.06 -9.34 -2.05
N THR A 69 -11.26 -8.28 -2.19
CA THR A 69 -11.02 -7.63 -3.50
C THR A 69 -10.13 -8.47 -4.42
N GLY A 70 -9.48 -9.49 -3.87
CA GLY A 70 -8.42 -10.26 -4.50
C GLY A 70 -7.04 -9.61 -4.40
N ALA A 71 -6.92 -8.41 -3.81
CA ALA A 71 -5.62 -7.82 -3.54
C ALA A 71 -4.91 -8.55 -2.40
N LYS A 72 -3.60 -8.75 -2.59
CA LYS A 72 -2.70 -9.30 -1.60
C LYS A 72 -1.56 -8.31 -1.38
N THR A 73 -1.26 -8.05 -0.11
CA THR A 73 -0.06 -7.34 0.28
C THR A 73 0.86 -8.28 1.04
N GLU A 74 2.13 -8.27 0.67
CA GLU A 74 3.18 -8.97 1.39
C GLU A 74 4.17 -7.95 1.96
N ILE A 75 4.60 -8.19 3.19
CA ILE A 75 5.43 -7.25 3.95
C ILE A 75 6.65 -8.00 4.43
N LEU A 76 7.82 -7.53 4.04
CA LEU A 76 9.06 -7.88 4.71
C LEU A 76 9.41 -6.69 5.62
N PHE A 77 9.38 -6.91 6.93
CA PHE A 77 9.76 -5.91 7.93
C PHE A 77 11.10 -6.21 8.62
N SER A 78 11.99 -5.21 8.70
CA SER A 78 13.21 -5.26 9.52
C SER A 78 13.11 -4.38 10.76
N GLN A 79 13.00 -5.02 11.92
CA GLN A 79 12.98 -4.33 13.21
C GLN A 79 14.27 -3.55 13.47
N ARG A 80 15.43 -4.10 13.08
CA ARG A 80 16.73 -3.47 13.28
C ARG A 80 16.88 -2.16 12.52
N LYS A 81 16.33 -2.10 11.31
CA LYS A 81 16.46 -0.96 10.40
C LYS A 81 15.27 -0.01 10.46
N GLY A 82 14.14 -0.44 11.03
CA GLY A 82 12.92 0.36 11.10
C GLY A 82 12.35 0.65 9.71
N ILE A 83 12.41 -0.34 8.81
CA ILE A 83 11.97 -0.23 7.42
C ILE A 83 11.26 -1.52 7.00
N ALA A 84 10.33 -1.41 6.06
CA ALA A 84 9.69 -2.53 5.40
C ALA A 84 9.64 -2.34 3.89
N ALA A 85 9.83 -3.44 3.17
CA ALA A 85 9.44 -3.57 1.76
C ALA A 85 8.02 -4.13 1.72
N ILE A 86 7.19 -3.59 0.84
CA ILE A 86 5.79 -3.97 0.71
C ILE A 86 5.47 -4.22 -0.75
N LEU A 87 5.18 -5.48 -1.08
CA LEU A 87 4.68 -5.89 -2.39
C LEU A 87 3.17 -5.83 -2.37
N TYR A 88 2.59 -5.18 -3.37
CA TYR A 88 1.15 -5.17 -3.59
C TYR A 88 0.84 -5.78 -4.95
N ASP A 89 -0.03 -6.78 -4.94
CA ASP A 89 -0.61 -7.38 -6.12
C ASP A 89 -2.13 -7.26 -6.06
N HIS A 90 -2.75 -7.03 -7.21
CA HIS A 90 -4.20 -6.90 -7.33
C HIS A 90 -4.64 -7.41 -8.71
N PRO A 91 -5.74 -8.20 -8.81
CA PRO A 91 -6.19 -8.77 -10.09
C PRO A 91 -6.43 -7.71 -11.18
N ASN A 92 -6.85 -6.51 -10.76
CA ASN A 92 -7.12 -5.36 -11.64
C ASN A 92 -5.90 -4.49 -12.00
N ILE A 93 -4.67 -4.79 -11.56
CA ILE A 93 -3.44 -4.12 -12.04
C ILE A 93 -2.64 -5.04 -12.97
N SER A 94 -1.80 -4.47 -13.82
CA SER A 94 -1.05 -5.21 -14.83
C SER A 94 0.01 -6.14 -14.26
N ASP A 95 0.63 -5.73 -13.16
CA ASP A 95 1.63 -6.49 -12.41
C ASP A 95 1.69 -5.96 -10.97
N ALA A 96 2.30 -6.73 -10.07
CA ALA A 96 2.59 -6.29 -8.72
C ALA A 96 3.67 -5.20 -8.70
N PHE A 97 3.69 -4.39 -7.65
CA PHE A 97 4.78 -3.42 -7.43
C PHE A 97 5.22 -3.40 -5.98
N ILE A 98 6.44 -2.90 -5.74
CA ILE A 98 7.06 -2.86 -4.42
C ILE A 98 7.33 -1.41 -4.01
N GLU A 99 6.96 -1.06 -2.78
CA GLU A 99 7.30 0.22 -2.17
C GLU A 99 7.92 0.04 -0.79
N TRP A 100 8.86 0.93 -0.46
CA TRP A 100 9.54 0.96 0.82
C TRP A 100 8.92 2.00 1.75
N VAL A 101 8.83 1.67 3.05
CA VAL A 101 8.34 2.57 4.10
C VAL A 101 9.16 2.45 5.38
N PHE A 102 9.39 3.57 6.06
CA PHE A 102 9.98 3.57 7.40
C PHE A 102 8.92 3.27 8.45
N CYS A 103 9.11 2.24 9.27
CA CYS A 103 8.08 1.75 10.18
C CYS A 103 8.67 1.15 11.47
N SER A 104 7.81 1.00 12.47
CA SER A 104 8.15 0.44 13.78
C SER A 104 7.58 -0.96 14.00
N SER A 105 6.63 -1.38 13.18
CA SER A 105 6.00 -2.71 13.19
C SER A 105 5.43 -3.03 11.80
N ALA A 106 4.97 -4.26 11.58
CA ALA A 106 4.29 -4.66 10.33
C ALA A 106 2.95 -3.92 10.13
N GLU A 107 2.19 -3.70 11.21
CA GLU A 107 0.95 -2.90 11.17
C GLU A 107 1.23 -1.43 10.80
N ASP A 108 2.25 -0.82 11.43
CA ASP A 108 2.68 0.55 11.09
C ASP A 108 3.20 0.65 9.65
N ALA A 109 3.83 -0.41 9.14
CA ALA A 109 4.26 -0.50 7.74
C ALA A 109 3.05 -0.44 6.80
N LEU A 110 2.03 -1.25 7.06
CA LEU A 110 0.79 -1.28 6.29
C LEU A 110 0.07 0.07 6.32
N ASP A 111 -0.05 0.70 7.48
CA ASP A 111 -0.68 2.01 7.63
C ASP A 111 0.06 3.13 6.89
N LYS A 112 1.40 3.16 6.98
CA LYS A 112 2.20 4.14 6.26
C LYS A 112 2.17 3.93 4.76
N TRP A 113 2.17 2.68 4.33
CA TRP A 113 2.03 2.34 2.92
C TRP A 113 0.68 2.74 2.38
N LYS A 114 -0.43 2.41 3.06
CA LYS A 114 -1.79 2.87 2.72
C LYS A 114 -1.81 4.40 2.54
N LYS A 115 -1.28 5.16 3.50
CA LYS A 115 -1.20 6.64 3.41
C LYS A 115 -0.40 7.13 2.21
N LYS A 116 0.70 6.44 1.87
CA LYS A 116 1.57 6.77 0.74
C LYS A 116 0.89 6.48 -0.60
N VAL A 117 0.23 5.33 -0.73
CA VAL A 117 -0.25 4.82 -2.03
C VAL A 117 -1.71 5.15 -2.33
N ARG A 118 -2.55 5.32 -1.29
CA ARG A 118 -3.98 5.54 -1.44
C ARG A 118 -4.21 6.88 -2.13
N TRP A 119 -5.02 6.87 -3.19
CA TRP A 119 -5.55 8.10 -3.76
C TRP A 119 -6.38 8.78 -2.69
N PRO A 120 -6.15 10.07 -2.39
CA PRO A 120 -6.93 10.73 -1.35
C PRO A 120 -8.41 10.56 -1.68
N LEU A 121 -9.16 9.99 -0.73
CA LEU A 121 -10.59 10.24 -0.70
C LEU A 121 -10.68 11.76 -0.66
N ILE A 122 -11.20 12.36 -1.73
CA ILE A 122 -11.60 13.76 -1.64
C ILE A 122 -12.64 13.74 -0.53
N GLU A 123 -12.28 14.20 0.66
CA GLU A 123 -13.26 14.66 1.64
C GLU A 123 -14.00 15.78 0.91
N THR A 124 -15.12 15.45 0.30
CA THR A 124 -15.98 16.45 -0.30
C THR A 124 -16.40 17.40 0.80
N SER A 125 -16.02 18.67 0.62
CA SER A 125 -16.57 19.87 1.25
C SER A 125 -15.86 20.36 2.53
N ASN A 126 -14.82 21.16 2.36
CA ASN A 126 -14.55 22.29 3.27
C ASN A 126 -15.59 23.41 3.06
N GLY A 127 -16.89 23.07 3.03
CA GLY A 127 -17.98 24.02 2.81
C GLY A 127 -17.86 24.85 1.52
N PRO A 128 -18.82 25.74 1.26
CA PRO A 128 -18.62 26.79 0.27
C PRO A 128 -17.49 27.71 0.72
N ILE A 129 -16.51 27.92 -0.15
CA ILE A 129 -15.50 28.97 0.03
C ILE A 129 -16.24 30.29 -0.20
N ASP A 130 -16.42 31.08 0.86
CA ASP A 130 -16.99 32.42 0.75
C ASP A 130 -15.94 33.35 0.12
N ILE A 131 -16.03 33.54 -1.20
CA ILE A 131 -15.25 34.54 -1.95
C ILE A 131 -16.02 35.86 -1.88
N THR A 132 -16.13 36.44 -0.69
CA THR A 132 -16.52 37.84 -0.56
C THR A 132 -15.27 38.71 -0.61
N GLY A 133 -15.22 39.54 -1.64
CA GLY A 133 -14.03 40.20 -2.12
C GLY A 133 -13.44 41.20 -1.16
N ASN A 134 -12.14 41.05 -0.89
CA ASN A 134 -11.32 42.08 -0.30
C ASN A 134 -10.82 43.01 -1.41
N THR A 135 -11.71 43.89 -1.89
CA THR A 135 -11.28 45.08 -2.64
C THR A 135 -10.60 46.02 -1.66
N ILE A 136 -9.27 46.05 -1.67
CA ILE A 136 -8.50 47.12 -1.04
C ILE A 136 -8.49 48.29 -2.02
N ILE A 137 -9.12 49.40 -1.63
CA ILE A 137 -8.85 50.74 -2.18
C ILE A 137 -8.14 51.54 -1.11
#